data_AF-A0A7C2VKX4-F1
#
_entry.id   AF-A0A7C2VKX4-F1
#
_cell.length_a   1.000
_cell.length_b   1.000
_cell.length_c   1.000
_cell.angle_alpha   90.00
_cell.angle_beta   90.00
_cell.angle_gamma   90.00
#
_symmetry.space_group_name_H-M   'P 1'
#
loop_
_entity.id
_entity.type
_entity.pdbx_description
1 polymer ?
#
loop_
_entity_poly.entity_id
_entity_poly.type
_entity_poly.pdbx_seq_one_letter_code
_entity_poly.pdbx_strand_id
1 'polypeptide(L)'
;MAKSTKTTKKKQTRKAASKVKVARVKSRKAFKSYKQAIKYLSEKTDYEKEKHLRYNVTTFSLSRMEKLLALVGNPHKKISTAHIAGTKGKGSTATMLAKMLESNDYTVGLYTSPHVVSLHERIVVNSEMISESEMLGLLNRVYAPVEKMAKVEPPSFFEIMTAIAFMHFVDAKADIAVIETGLGGRLDSTNVIRPKVVGIT
;
A
#
# COMPACT_ATOMS: atom_id res chain seq x y z
N MET A 1 45.31 21.35 1.87
CA MET A 1 44.50 22.26 1.03
C MET A 1 43.24 21.54 0.60
N ALA A 2 42.09 22.11 0.95
CA ALA A 2 40.76 21.55 0.73
C ALA A 2 40.32 21.64 -0.74
N LYS A 3 39.53 20.65 -1.21
CA LYS A 3 38.54 20.89 -2.26
C LYS A 3 37.17 20.48 -1.73
N SER A 4 36.48 21.49 -1.18
CA SER A 4 35.08 21.44 -0.80
C SER A 4 34.23 21.31 -2.06
N THR A 5 33.60 20.15 -2.26
CA THR A 5 32.57 19.95 -3.27
C THR A 5 31.30 20.64 -2.80
N LYS A 6 31.07 21.87 -3.25
CA LYS A 6 29.81 22.60 -3.02
C LYS A 6 28.69 21.89 -3.77
N THR A 7 27.88 21.11 -3.06
CA THR A 7 26.58 20.66 -3.55
C THR A 7 25.63 21.85 -3.62
N THR A 8 25.19 22.16 -4.84
CA THR A 8 24.29 23.27 -5.15
C THR A 8 22.91 22.98 -4.53
N LYS A 9 22.62 23.58 -3.37
CA LYS A 9 21.26 23.58 -2.78
C LYS A 9 20.31 24.37 -3.68
N LYS A 10 19.60 23.66 -4.56
CA LYS A 10 18.50 24.24 -5.34
C LYS A 10 17.28 24.37 -4.43
N LYS A 11 17.10 25.57 -3.85
CA LYS A 11 15.97 25.93 -3.00
C LYS A 11 14.70 25.94 -3.85
N GLN A 12 13.98 24.82 -3.91
CA GLN A 12 12.66 24.76 -4.53
C GLN A 12 11.68 25.58 -3.68
N THR A 13 11.25 26.71 -4.24
CA THR A 13 10.15 27.52 -3.73
C THR A 13 8.88 26.67 -3.71
N ARG A 14 8.42 26.31 -2.51
CA ARG A 14 7.13 25.64 -2.27
C ARG A 14 6.00 26.55 -2.73
N LYS A 15 5.48 26.37 -3.95
CA LYS A 15 4.17 26.88 -4.34
C LYS A 15 3.12 26.19 -3.49
N ALA A 16 2.26 26.99 -2.85
CA ALA A 16 1.17 26.50 -2.01
C ALA A 16 0.29 25.51 -2.79
N ALA A 17 0.33 24.24 -2.39
CA ALA A 17 -0.52 23.20 -2.96
C ALA A 17 -1.98 23.51 -2.61
N SER A 18 -2.81 23.65 -3.64
CA SER A 18 -4.25 23.78 -3.55
C SER A 18 -4.84 22.70 -2.64
N LYS A 19 -5.56 23.10 -1.60
CA LYS A 19 -6.29 22.22 -0.68
C LYS A 19 -7.44 21.51 -1.42
N VAL A 20 -7.14 20.44 -2.16
CA VAL A 20 -8.19 19.51 -2.60
C VAL A 20 -8.42 18.52 -1.45
N LYS A 21 -9.27 18.92 -0.51
CA LYS A 21 -9.82 18.01 0.49
C LYS A 21 -10.66 16.96 -0.24
N VAL A 22 -10.22 15.70 -0.21
CA VAL A 22 -11.07 14.56 -0.57
C VAL A 22 -12.37 14.69 0.24
N ALA A 23 -13.51 14.65 -0.44
CA ALA A 23 -14.82 14.85 0.17
C ALA A 23 -14.98 13.98 1.43
N ARG A 24 -15.16 14.63 2.58
CA ARG A 24 -15.56 13.94 3.82
C ARG A 24 -17.03 13.58 3.68
N VAL A 25 -17.32 12.41 3.12
CA VAL A 25 -18.64 11.79 3.24
C VAL A 25 -18.82 11.45 4.73
N LYS A 26 -19.77 12.10 5.39
CA LYS A 26 -20.23 11.71 6.74
C LYS A 26 -21.02 10.39 6.62
N SER A 27 -20.34 9.28 6.35
CA SER A 27 -20.94 7.97 6.58
C SER A 27 -20.80 7.62 8.06
N ARG A 28 -21.81 6.95 8.62
CA ARG A 28 -21.69 6.30 9.92
C ARG A 28 -20.49 5.35 9.85
N LYS A 29 -19.54 5.46 10.79
CA LYS A 29 -18.40 4.53 10.87
C LYS A 29 -18.93 3.10 11.00
N ALA A 30 -18.49 2.21 10.12
CA ALA A 30 -18.88 0.81 10.13
C ALA A 30 -18.32 0.07 11.36
N PHE A 31 -17.09 0.43 11.76
CA PHE A 31 -16.39 -0.17 12.90
C PHE A 31 -16.19 0.86 14.01
N LYS A 32 -16.55 0.47 15.24
CA LYS A 32 -16.33 1.30 16.43
C LYS A 32 -14.96 1.05 17.08
N SER A 33 -14.38 -0.12 16.87
CA SER A 33 -13.09 -0.51 17.46
C SER A 33 -12.19 -1.22 16.45
N TYR A 34 -10.87 -1.17 16.71
CA TYR A 34 -9.86 -1.87 15.92
C TYR A 34 -10.15 -3.37 15.83
N LYS A 35 -10.49 -4.00 16.96
CA LYS A 35 -10.85 -5.43 17.04
C LYS A 35 -11.98 -5.82 16.09
N GLN A 36 -13.01 -4.99 15.95
CA GLN A 36 -14.11 -5.24 15.00
C GLN A 36 -13.63 -5.16 13.55
N ALA A 37 -12.82 -4.16 13.23
CA ALA A 37 -12.32 -3.93 11.88
C ALA A 37 -11.37 -5.05 11.42
N ILE A 38 -10.48 -5.52 12.29
CA ILE A 38 -9.58 -6.65 11.98
C ILE A 38 -10.35 -7.96 11.87
N LYS A 39 -11.33 -8.21 12.73
CA LYS A 39 -12.19 -9.39 12.59
C LYS A 39 -12.84 -9.43 11.21
N TYR A 40 -13.46 -8.32 10.78
CA TYR A 40 -14.04 -8.19 9.46
C TYR A 40 -13.04 -8.44 8.32
N LEU A 41 -11.82 -7.90 8.44
CA LEU A 41 -10.78 -8.10 7.44
C LEU A 41 -10.32 -9.56 7.39
N SER A 42 -10.18 -10.22 8.54
CA SER A 42 -9.73 -11.62 8.65
C SER A 42 -10.74 -12.65 8.11
N GLU A 43 -12.02 -12.27 8.00
CA GLU A 43 -13.08 -13.10 7.42
C GLU A 43 -13.07 -13.08 5.88
N LYS A 44 -12.24 -12.22 5.26
CA LYS A 44 -12.10 -12.17 3.79
C LYS A 44 -11.20 -13.28 3.30
N THR A 45 -11.40 -13.71 2.05
CA THR A 45 -10.59 -14.74 1.41
C THR A 45 -9.12 -14.36 1.44
N ASP A 46 -8.31 -15.23 2.05
CA ASP A 46 -6.88 -15.03 2.26
C ASP A 46 -6.11 -16.15 1.56
N TYR A 47 -5.80 -15.90 0.30
CA TYR A 47 -5.06 -16.83 -0.55
C TYR A 47 -3.66 -17.14 0.02
N GLU A 48 -3.04 -16.25 0.79
CA GLU A 48 -1.72 -16.50 1.39
C GLU A 48 -1.74 -17.68 2.38
N LYS A 49 -2.93 -18.07 2.89
CA LYS A 49 -3.12 -19.20 3.83
C LYS A 49 -3.65 -20.48 3.17
N GLU A 50 -4.00 -20.44 1.89
CA GLU A 50 -4.54 -21.61 1.19
C GLU A 50 -3.42 -22.57 0.75
N LYS A 51 -3.52 -23.84 1.14
CA LYS A 51 -2.51 -24.87 0.82
C LYS A 51 -2.45 -25.27 -0.66
N HIS A 52 -3.53 -25.04 -1.43
CA HIS A 52 -3.66 -25.46 -2.82
C HIS A 52 -4.26 -24.33 -3.67
N LEU A 53 -3.44 -23.33 -3.97
CA LEU A 53 -3.83 -22.23 -4.86
C LEU A 53 -3.76 -22.66 -6.32
N ARG A 54 -4.88 -22.53 -7.05
CA ARG A 54 -4.86 -22.60 -8.51
C ARG A 54 -4.53 -21.21 -9.07
N TYR A 55 -3.38 -21.09 -9.73
CA TYR A 55 -2.99 -19.87 -10.44
C TYR A 55 -3.81 -19.72 -11.73
N ASN A 56 -5.02 -19.17 -11.58
CA ASN A 56 -5.92 -18.92 -12.69
C ASN A 56 -6.51 -17.50 -12.59
N VAL A 57 -7.14 -17.05 -13.67
CA VAL A 57 -7.70 -15.69 -13.82
C VAL A 57 -8.86 -15.40 -12.86
N THR A 58 -9.53 -16.44 -12.35
CA THR A 58 -10.59 -16.28 -11.35
C THR A 58 -10.02 -16.00 -9.96
N THR A 59 -8.90 -16.64 -9.61
CA THR A 59 -8.19 -16.43 -8.35
C THR A 59 -7.41 -15.11 -8.37
N PHE A 60 -6.73 -14.80 -9.49
CA PHE A 60 -5.88 -13.60 -9.63
C PHE A 60 -6.41 -12.70 -10.75
N SER A 61 -7.01 -11.56 -10.37
CA SER A 61 -7.63 -10.62 -11.29
C SER A 61 -7.23 -9.18 -10.93
N LEU A 62 -6.49 -8.51 -11.81
CA LEU A 62 -6.20 -7.09 -11.66
C LEU A 62 -7.47 -6.24 -11.73
N SER A 63 -8.50 -6.70 -12.44
CA SER A 63 -9.73 -5.93 -12.64
C SER A 63 -10.47 -5.69 -11.31
N ARG A 64 -10.43 -6.63 -10.37
CA ARG A 64 -10.97 -6.42 -9.01
C ARG A 64 -10.21 -5.32 -8.30
N MET A 65 -8.89 -5.41 -8.29
CA MET A 65 -8.05 -4.44 -7.61
C MET A 65 -8.21 -3.04 -8.21
N GLU A 66 -8.26 -2.92 -9.54
CA GLU A 66 -8.50 -1.66 -10.24
C GLU A 66 -9.86 -1.05 -9.89
N LYS A 67 -10.92 -1.86 -9.84
CA LYS A 67 -12.27 -1.42 -9.41
C LYS A 67 -12.23 -0.91 -7.96
N LEU A 68 -11.60 -1.64 -7.04
CA LEU A 68 -11.48 -1.24 -5.65
C LEU A 68 -10.75 0.10 -5.52
N LEU A 69 -9.61 0.24 -6.21
CA LEU A 69 -8.82 1.47 -6.20
C LEU A 69 -9.56 2.65 -6.82
N ALA A 70 -10.34 2.43 -7.89
CA ALA A 70 -11.17 3.46 -8.47
C ALA A 70 -12.20 3.99 -7.45
N LEU A 71 -12.83 3.11 -6.67
CA LEU A 71 -13.81 3.48 -5.64
C LEU A 71 -13.20 4.26 -4.47
N VAL A 72 -11.90 4.07 -4.19
CA VAL A 72 -11.17 4.85 -3.17
C VAL A 72 -10.37 6.04 -3.74
N GLY A 73 -10.62 6.42 -4.99
CA GLY A 73 -10.06 7.62 -5.59
C GLY A 73 -8.62 7.48 -6.10
N ASN A 74 -8.25 6.28 -6.54
CA ASN A 74 -6.99 5.93 -7.21
C ASN A 74 -5.72 6.38 -6.44
N PRO A 75 -5.54 6.00 -5.17
CA PRO A 75 -4.39 6.43 -4.37
C PRO A 75 -3.04 5.97 -4.96
N HIS A 76 -3.00 4.76 -5.54
CA HIS A 76 -1.84 4.20 -6.24
C HIS A 76 -1.30 5.06 -7.39
N LYS A 77 -2.09 5.99 -7.95
CA LYS A 77 -1.66 6.93 -9.01
C LYS A 77 -1.11 8.25 -8.47
N LYS A 78 -1.16 8.46 -7.15
CA LYS A 78 -0.84 9.74 -6.49
C LYS A 78 0.53 9.72 -5.79
N ILE A 79 1.26 8.63 -5.89
CA ILE A 79 2.56 8.43 -5.25
C ILE A 79 3.54 7.81 -6.25
N SER A 80 4.81 8.19 -6.17
CA SER A 80 5.87 7.50 -6.92
C SER A 80 6.10 6.12 -6.32
N THR A 81 6.39 5.11 -7.14
CA THR A 81 6.61 3.75 -6.60
C THR A 81 7.88 3.10 -7.12
N ALA A 82 8.45 2.22 -6.31
CA ALA A 82 9.37 1.17 -6.73
C ALA A 82 8.69 -0.18 -6.51
N HIS A 83 8.85 -1.13 -7.43
CA HIS A 83 8.14 -2.41 -7.36
C HIS A 83 9.13 -3.57 -7.30
N ILE A 84 9.03 -4.40 -6.26
CA ILE A 84 9.95 -5.50 -6.01
C ILE A 84 9.18 -6.82 -6.16
N ALA A 85 9.56 -7.61 -7.16
CA ALA A 85 9.06 -8.95 -7.43
C ALA A 85 10.21 -9.97 -7.30
N GLY A 86 9.89 -11.26 -7.31
CA GLY A 86 10.91 -12.30 -7.19
C GLY A 86 10.49 -13.50 -6.36
N THR A 87 11.33 -14.54 -6.41
CA THR A 87 11.04 -15.80 -5.70
C THR A 87 11.54 -15.75 -4.26
N LYS A 88 12.74 -15.21 -4.06
CA LYS A 88 13.41 -15.06 -2.75
C LYS A 88 14.06 -13.69 -2.67
N GLY A 89 14.20 -13.13 -1.46
CA GLY A 89 14.86 -11.85 -1.25
C GLY A 89 14.00 -10.60 -1.45
N LYS A 90 12.76 -10.69 -1.96
CA LYS A 90 11.85 -9.55 -2.15
C LYS A 90 11.75 -8.62 -0.93
N GLY A 91 11.26 -9.13 0.20
CA GLY A 91 11.14 -8.35 1.43
C GLY A 91 12.46 -7.76 1.93
N SER A 92 13.57 -8.50 1.80
CA SER A 92 14.91 -8.00 2.14
C SER A 92 15.32 -6.83 1.24
N THR A 93 15.19 -6.99 -0.07
CA THR A 93 15.51 -5.94 -1.06
C THR A 93 14.59 -4.73 -0.92
N ALA A 94 13.29 -4.94 -0.69
CA ALA A 94 12.32 -3.86 -0.46
C ALA A 94 12.68 -3.05 0.80
N THR A 95 13.01 -3.74 1.88
CA THR A 95 13.43 -3.11 3.14
C THR A 95 14.75 -2.34 2.99
N MET A 96 15.75 -2.94 2.33
CA MET A 96 17.03 -2.28 2.06
C MET A 96 16.85 -1.03 1.21
N LEU A 97 16.03 -1.09 0.16
CA LEU A 97 15.70 0.07 -0.68
C LEU A 97 14.99 1.16 0.12
N ALA A 98 14.00 0.80 0.94
CA ALA A 98 13.29 1.76 1.77
C ALA A 98 14.26 2.49 2.72
N LYS A 99 15.13 1.75 3.42
CA LYS A 99 16.14 2.32 4.33
C LYS A 99 17.15 3.23 3.63
N MET A 100 17.59 2.87 2.43
CA MET A 100 18.47 3.72 1.63
C MET A 100 17.80 5.04 1.24
N LEU A 101 16.52 4.99 0.84
CA LEU A 101 15.75 6.18 0.49
C LEU A 101 15.46 7.06 1.71
N GLU A 102 15.07 6.48 2.84
CA GLU A 102 14.88 7.18 4.12
C GLU A 102 16.17 7.90 4.55
N SER A 103 17.33 7.25 4.41
CA SER A 103 18.64 7.85 4.72
C SER A 103 19.02 9.02 3.81
N ASN A 104 18.28 9.22 2.72
CA ASN A 104 18.41 10.36 1.80
C ASN A 104 17.27 11.37 1.99
N ASP A 105 16.67 11.44 3.18
CA ASP A 105 15.64 12.40 3.59
C ASP A 105 14.31 12.31 2.82
N TYR A 106 14.02 11.19 2.16
CA TYR A 106 12.70 10.93 1.58
C TYR A 106 11.72 10.43 2.66
N THR A 107 10.45 10.80 2.52
CA THR A 107 9.35 10.11 3.22
C THR A 107 8.99 8.87 2.42
N VAL A 108 9.26 7.69 2.98
CA VAL A 108 9.16 6.41 2.26
C VAL A 108 8.06 5.55 2.86
N GLY A 109 7.10 5.14 2.02
CA GLY A 109 6.20 4.04 2.33
C GLY A 109 6.84 2.70 2.00
N LEU A 110 6.65 1.68 2.83
CA LEU A 110 7.06 0.31 2.59
C LEU A 110 5.85 -0.61 2.76
N TYR A 111 5.55 -1.39 1.71
CA TYR A 111 4.53 -2.43 1.73
C TYR A 111 5.17 -3.80 1.53
N THR A 112 5.03 -4.69 2.52
CA THR A 112 5.62 -6.04 2.53
C THR A 112 4.61 -7.12 2.91
N SER A 113 4.90 -8.37 2.52
CA SER A 113 4.06 -9.52 2.83
C SER A 113 4.80 -10.86 2.73
N PRO A 114 4.44 -11.87 3.54
CA PRO A 114 3.53 -11.80 4.67
C PRO A 114 4.16 -11.06 5.87
N HIS A 115 3.40 -10.89 6.95
CA HIS A 115 3.92 -10.41 8.23
C HIS A 115 4.40 -11.57 9.09
N VAL A 116 5.27 -11.30 10.07
CA VAL A 116 5.80 -12.30 10.99
C VAL A 116 5.04 -12.31 12.31
N VAL A 117 4.89 -11.16 12.98
CA VAL A 117 4.26 -11.06 14.30
C VAL A 117 2.95 -10.26 14.24
N SER A 118 2.98 -9.12 13.55
CA SER A 118 1.88 -8.15 13.52
C SER A 118 1.53 -7.76 12.10
N LEU A 119 0.22 -7.69 11.80
CA LEU A 119 -0.29 -7.19 10.52
C LEU A 119 0.23 -5.80 10.17
N HIS A 120 0.56 -5.00 11.19
CA HIS A 120 1.06 -3.63 11.05
C HIS A 120 2.44 -3.59 10.38
N GLU A 121 3.23 -4.65 10.48
CA GLU A 121 4.53 -4.78 9.80
C GLU A 121 4.41 -4.62 8.28
N ARG A 122 3.24 -4.95 7.72
CA ARG A 122 3.01 -4.88 6.29
C ARG A 122 2.98 -3.45 5.76
N ILE A 123 2.70 -2.45 6.58
CA ILE A 123 2.53 -1.05 6.14
C ILE A 123 3.36 -0.15 7.06
N VAL A 124 4.45 0.37 6.53
CA VAL A 124 5.41 1.18 7.26
C VAL A 124 5.63 2.51 6.54
N VAL A 125 5.79 3.60 7.28
CA VAL A 125 6.25 4.89 6.75
C VAL A 125 7.42 5.38 7.59
N ASN A 126 8.57 5.63 6.96
CA ASN A 126 9.80 6.05 7.66
C ASN A 126 10.10 5.17 8.88
N SER A 127 10.12 3.85 8.67
CA SER A 127 10.34 2.85 9.73
C SER A 127 9.30 2.76 10.85
N GLU A 128 8.25 3.57 10.83
CA GLU A 128 7.14 3.51 11.77
C GLU A 128 5.99 2.68 11.17
N MET A 129 5.55 1.65 11.89
CA MET A 129 4.40 0.85 11.50
C MET A 129 3.12 1.69 11.60
N ILE A 130 2.17 1.45 10.70
CA ILE A 130 0.83 2.05 10.78
C ILE A 130 0.24 1.82 12.18
N SER A 131 -0.41 2.82 12.79
CA SER A 131 -1.06 2.65 14.10
C SER A 131 -2.43 1.95 14.00
N GLU A 132 -2.93 1.40 15.12
CA GLU A 132 -4.31 0.84 15.17
C GLU A 132 -5.37 1.87 14.78
N SER A 133 -5.16 3.13 15.19
CA SER A 133 -6.09 4.22 14.94
C SER A 133 -6.18 4.57 13.44
N GLU A 134 -5.03 4.56 12.76
CA GLU A 134 -4.94 4.79 11.31
C GLU A 134 -5.51 3.61 10.54
N MET A 135 -5.15 2.38 10.91
CA MET A 135 -5.71 1.16 10.32
C MET A 135 -7.24 1.12 10.44
N LEU A 136 -7.78 1.41 11.63
CA LEU A 136 -9.22 1.51 11.87
C LEU A 136 -9.87 2.60 11.00
N GLY A 137 -9.21 3.76 10.87
CA GLY A 137 -9.67 4.86 10.03
C GLY A 137 -9.75 4.47 8.55
N LEU A 138 -8.73 3.78 8.05
CA LEU A 138 -8.65 3.32 6.66
C LEU A 138 -9.63 2.18 6.37
N LEU A 139 -9.77 1.22 7.29
CA LEU A 139 -10.78 0.16 7.17
C LEU A 139 -12.20 0.71 7.11
N ASN A 140 -12.51 1.74 7.91
CA ASN A 140 -13.79 2.43 7.81
C ASN A 140 -14.00 3.13 6.47
N ARG A 141 -12.94 3.67 5.86
CA ARG A 141 -13.01 4.34 4.54
C ARG A 141 -13.19 3.35 3.39
N VAL A 142 -12.56 2.18 3.48
CA VAL A 142 -12.63 1.14 2.44
C VAL A 142 -13.88 0.26 2.56
N TYR A 143 -14.55 0.26 3.72
CA TYR A 143 -15.73 -0.58 3.99
C TYR A 143 -16.82 -0.46 2.92
N ALA A 144 -17.34 0.74 2.66
CA ALA A 144 -18.43 0.91 1.69
C ALA A 144 -18.04 0.50 0.25
N PRO A 145 -16.84 0.86 -0.26
CA PRO A 145 -16.30 0.29 -1.50
C PRO A 145 -16.28 -1.24 -1.53
N VAL A 146 -15.77 -1.89 -0.47
CA VAL A 146 -15.66 -3.35 -0.38
C VAL A 146 -17.04 -4.00 -0.36
N GLU A 147 -17.97 -3.49 0.44
CA GLU A 147 -19.34 -4.01 0.52
C GLU A 147 -20.11 -3.83 -0.80
N LYS A 148 -19.85 -2.74 -1.53
CA LYS A 148 -20.41 -2.54 -2.86
C LYS A 148 -19.94 -3.62 -3.83
N MET A 149 -18.65 -3.96 -3.79
CA MET A 149 -18.07 -4.99 -4.65
C MET A 149 -18.48 -6.41 -4.23
N ALA A 150 -18.60 -6.68 -2.93
CA ALA A 150 -18.93 -7.99 -2.37
C ALA A 150 -20.25 -8.59 -2.87
N LYS A 151 -21.16 -7.77 -3.40
CA LYS A 151 -22.41 -8.22 -4.02
C LYS A 151 -22.22 -8.95 -5.36
N VAL A 152 -21.06 -8.77 -5.99
CA VAL A 152 -20.75 -9.32 -7.32
C VAL A 152 -19.45 -10.10 -7.27
N GLU A 153 -18.38 -9.47 -6.80
CA GLU A 153 -17.05 -10.04 -6.74
C GLU A 153 -16.31 -9.48 -5.50
N PRO A 154 -16.27 -10.22 -4.38
CA PRO A 154 -15.68 -9.74 -3.14
C PRO A 154 -14.16 -9.57 -3.26
N PRO A 155 -13.61 -8.40 -2.85
CA PRO A 155 -12.18 -8.24 -2.72
C PRO A 155 -11.59 -9.19 -1.67
N SER A 156 -10.42 -9.74 -1.97
CA SER A 156 -9.62 -10.56 -1.07
C SER A 156 -8.99 -9.74 0.06
N PHE A 157 -8.49 -10.44 1.08
CA PHE A 157 -7.69 -9.86 2.16
C PHE A 157 -6.52 -9.03 1.61
N PHE A 158 -5.77 -9.59 0.67
CA PHE A 158 -4.57 -8.97 0.10
C PHE A 158 -4.90 -7.72 -0.72
N GLU A 159 -5.98 -7.75 -1.51
CA GLU A 159 -6.45 -6.57 -2.27
C GLU A 159 -6.86 -5.42 -1.34
N ILE A 160 -7.57 -5.73 -0.24
CA ILE A 160 -7.98 -4.74 0.75
C ILE A 160 -6.75 -4.15 1.45
N MET A 161 -5.81 -4.99 1.89
CA MET A 161 -4.55 -4.53 2.51
C MET A 161 -3.71 -3.68 1.57
N THR A 162 -3.62 -4.06 0.30
CA THR A 162 -2.90 -3.29 -0.72
C THR A 162 -3.56 -1.91 -0.93
N ALA A 163 -4.89 -1.85 -0.97
CA ALA A 163 -5.61 -0.59 -1.09
C ALA A 163 -5.37 0.32 0.13
N ILE A 164 -5.42 -0.25 1.34
CA ILE A 164 -5.12 0.45 2.60
C ILE A 164 -3.69 1.00 2.59
N ALA A 165 -2.70 0.22 2.15
CA ALA A 165 -1.31 0.67 2.06
C ALA A 165 -1.18 1.91 1.17
N PHE A 166 -1.73 1.89 -0.04
CA PHE A 166 -1.71 3.06 -0.91
C PHE A 166 -2.43 4.27 -0.31
N MET A 167 -3.57 4.07 0.34
CA MET A 167 -4.29 5.16 1.02
C MET A 167 -3.44 5.75 2.16
N HIS A 168 -2.80 4.89 2.96
CA HIS A 168 -1.95 5.31 4.07
C HIS A 168 -0.75 6.13 3.57
N PHE A 169 -0.06 5.67 2.52
CA PHE A 169 1.10 6.39 1.97
C PHE A 169 0.72 7.77 1.40
N VAL A 170 -0.46 7.89 0.79
CA VAL A 170 -0.99 9.18 0.33
C VAL A 170 -1.33 10.10 1.52
N ASP A 171 -1.97 9.57 2.57
CA ASP A 171 -2.31 10.35 3.76
C ASP A 171 -1.06 10.84 4.50
N ALA A 172 -0.04 9.98 4.59
CA ALA A 172 1.27 10.26 5.18
C ALA A 172 2.14 11.16 4.29
N LYS A 173 1.71 11.46 3.05
CA LYS A 173 2.45 12.26 2.06
C LYS A 173 3.83 11.67 1.75
N ALA A 174 3.91 10.35 1.65
CA ALA A 174 5.15 9.70 1.23
C ALA A 174 5.55 10.17 -0.19
N ASP A 175 6.84 10.47 -0.35
CA ASP A 175 7.44 10.89 -1.61
C ASP A 175 7.52 9.71 -2.59
N ILE A 176 7.80 8.52 -2.05
CA ILE A 176 7.89 7.26 -2.77
C ILE A 176 7.41 6.09 -1.90
N ALA A 177 6.79 5.09 -2.50
CA ALA A 177 6.50 3.82 -1.84
C ALA A 177 7.23 2.65 -2.50
N VAL A 178 7.91 1.84 -1.69
CA VAL A 178 8.51 0.57 -2.09
C VAL A 178 7.48 -0.54 -1.86
N ILE A 179 7.06 -1.18 -2.95
CA ILE A 179 5.96 -2.15 -2.94
C ILE A 179 6.53 -3.52 -3.25
N GLU A 180 6.39 -4.47 -2.34
CA GLU A 180 6.65 -5.89 -2.59
C GLU A 180 5.42 -6.56 -3.21
N THR A 181 5.60 -7.41 -4.23
CA THR A 181 4.54 -8.29 -4.73
C THR A 181 4.23 -9.39 -3.72
N GLY A 182 2.95 -9.72 -3.53
CA GLY A 182 2.54 -10.86 -2.71
C GLY A 182 2.91 -12.20 -3.38
N LEU A 183 2.42 -12.43 -4.60
CA LEU A 183 2.67 -13.65 -5.35
C LEU A 183 2.93 -13.38 -6.84
N GLY A 184 4.09 -13.82 -7.32
CA GLY A 184 4.46 -13.73 -8.73
C GLY A 184 4.73 -12.29 -9.16
N GLY A 185 3.77 -11.67 -9.84
CA GLY A 185 3.89 -10.29 -10.32
C GLY A 185 2.82 -9.91 -11.34
N ARG A 186 2.71 -10.64 -12.46
CA ARG A 186 1.83 -10.26 -13.59
C ARG A 186 0.38 -10.00 -13.20
N LEU A 187 -0.19 -10.85 -12.34
CA LEU A 187 -1.57 -10.76 -11.86
C LEU A 187 -1.66 -10.44 -10.36
N ASP A 188 -0.54 -10.04 -9.75
CA ASP A 188 -0.50 -9.66 -8.34
C ASP A 188 -1.26 -8.34 -8.13
N SER A 189 -1.99 -8.20 -7.01
CA SER A 189 -2.78 -6.99 -6.74
C SER A 189 -1.94 -5.71 -6.69
N THR A 190 -0.62 -5.82 -6.44
CA THR A 190 0.27 -4.66 -6.49
C THR A 190 0.61 -4.20 -7.91
N ASN A 191 0.41 -5.04 -8.94
CA ASN A 191 0.75 -4.77 -10.34
C ASN A 191 -0.26 -3.85 -11.07
N VAL A 192 -0.82 -2.90 -10.33
CA VAL A 192 -1.68 -1.80 -10.80
C VAL A 192 -0.93 -0.47 -10.87
N ILE A 193 0.34 -0.47 -10.48
CA ILE A 193 1.22 0.71 -10.43
C ILE A 193 2.04 0.91 -11.71
N ARG A 194 2.58 2.11 -11.87
CA ARG A 194 3.56 2.48 -12.91
C ARG A 194 4.85 2.92 -12.20
N PRO A 195 5.72 1.98 -11.80
CA PRO A 195 6.84 2.28 -10.92
C PRO A 195 7.97 2.98 -11.68
N LYS A 196 8.78 3.74 -10.94
CA LYS A 196 10.02 4.36 -11.44
C LYS A 196 11.11 3.32 -11.70
N VAL A 197 11.09 2.23 -10.95
CA VAL A 197 12.03 1.12 -11.06
C VAL A 197 11.35 -0.19 -10.65
N VAL A 198 11.74 -1.28 -11.30
CA VAL A 198 11.33 -2.63 -10.97
C VAL A 198 12.56 -3.44 -10.61
N GLY A 199 12.53 -4.14 -9.47
CA GLY A 199 13.52 -5.14 -9.09
C GLY A 199 12.91 -6.54 -9.18
N ILE A 200 13.66 -7.51 -9.73
CA ILE A 200 13.27 -8.92 -9.78
C ILE A 200 14.37 -9.74 -9.09
N THR A 201 14.03 -10.44 -8.01
CA THR A 201 14.98 -11.15 -7.12
C THR A 201 14.85 -12.67 -7.13
#